data_AF-A0A7C2P366-F1
#
_entry.id   AF-A0A7C2P366-F1
#
_cell.length_a   1.000
_cell.length_b   1.000
_cell.length_c   1.000
_cell.angle_alpha   90.00
_cell.angle_beta   90.00
_cell.angle_gamma   90.00
#
_symmetry.space_group_name_H-M   'P 1'
#
loop_
_entity.id
_entity.type
_entity.pdbx_description
1 polymer ?
#
loop_
_entity_poly.entity_id
_entity_poly.type
_entity_poly.pdbx_seq_one_letter_code
_entity_poly.pdbx_strand_id
1 'polypeptide(L)' 'MTDDPIVAEVRKTRDEYARRFGYDLDAICRDLQQRQAESGRKLVALPPKRPKTPSTTPHQAGVE' A
#
# COMPACT_ATOMS: atom_id res chain seq x y z
N MET A 1 -8.50 15.37 -10.96
CA MET A 1 -8.55 14.81 -9.60
C MET A 1 -9.90 14.15 -9.49
N THR A 2 -9.94 12.84 -9.27
CA THR A 2 -11.20 12.09 -9.30
C THR A 2 -11.85 12.15 -7.93
N ASP A 3 -13.06 12.70 -7.85
CA ASP A 3 -13.90 12.73 -6.65
C ASP A 3 -14.55 11.36 -6.41
N ASP A 4 -13.70 10.36 -6.21
CA ASP A 4 -14.15 9.02 -5.86
C ASP A 4 -14.55 9.01 -4.36
N PRO A 5 -15.80 8.63 -4.04
CA PRO A 5 -16.30 8.63 -2.66
C PRO A 5 -15.47 7.74 -1.74
N ILE A 6 -14.94 6.60 -2.23
CA ILE A 6 -14.10 5.70 -1.43
C ILE A 6 -12.77 6.38 -1.08
N VAL A 7 -12.19 7.10 -2.05
CA VAL A 7 -10.94 7.84 -1.82
C VAL A 7 -11.14 8.97 -0.81
N ALA A 8 -12.29 9.65 -0.86
CA ALA A 8 -12.64 10.71 0.09
C ALA A 8 -12.72 10.17 1.55
N GLU A 9 -13.37 9.01 1.75
CA GLU A 9 -13.46 8.37 3.07
C GLU A 9 -12.09 7.94 3.61
N VAL A 10 -11.25 7.35 2.76
CA VAL A 10 -9.88 6.97 3.14
C VAL A 10 -9.06 8.21 3.54
N ARG A 11 -9.20 9.31 2.80
CA ARG A 11 -8.51 10.58 3.12
C ARG A 11 -8.99 11.15 4.46
N LYS A 12 -10.30 11.19 4.70
CA LYS A 12 -10.88 11.65 5.97
C LYS A 12 -10.33 10.84 7.16
N THR A 13 -10.34 9.51 7.04
CA THR A 13 -9.82 8.61 8.08
C THR A 13 -8.33 8.86 8.35
N ARG A 14 -7.52 9.03 7.29
CA ARG A 14 -6.08 9.32 7.42
C ARG A 14 -5.81 10.68 8.06
N ASP A 15 -6.60 11.70 7.71
CA ASP A 15 -6.48 13.04 8.26
C ASP A 15 -6.82 13.07 9.76
N GLU A 16 -7.94 12.45 10.15
CA GLU A 16 -8.32 12.28 11.55
C GLU A 16 -7.27 11.52 12.36
N TYR A 17 -6.64 10.50 11.77
CA TYR A 17 -5.57 9.77 12.41
C TYR A 17 -4.30 10.62 12.55
N ALA A 18 -3.87 11.32 11.50
CA ALA A 18 -2.69 12.18 11.53
C ALA A 18 -2.83 13.35 12.52
N ARG A 19 -4.03 13.91 12.69
CA ARG A 19 -4.32 14.94 13.70
C ARG A 19 -3.99 14.50 15.12
N ARG A 20 -4.18 13.22 15.45
CA ARG A 20 -3.86 12.67 16.78
C ARG A 20 -2.37 12.75 17.11
N PHE A 21 -1.53 12.82 16.07
CA PHE A 21 -0.08 12.95 16.16
C PHE A 21 0.41 14.36 15.80
N GLY A 22 -0.49 15.34 15.65
CA GLY A 22 -0.10 16.67 15.21
C GLY A 22 0.55 16.70 13.83
N TYR A 23 0.22 15.73 12.96
CA TYR A 23 0.83 15.52 11.65
C TYR A 23 2.35 15.22 11.69
N ASP A 24 2.88 14.79 12.83
CA ASP A 24 4.25 14.29 12.94
C ASP A 24 4.36 12.89 12.30
N LEU A 25 5.06 12.82 11.17
CA LEU A 25 5.28 11.58 10.42
C LEU A 25 6.08 10.55 11.22
N ASP A 26 7.05 10.98 12.04
CA ASP A 26 7.87 10.07 12.83
C ASP A 26 7.05 9.45 13.97
N ALA A 27 6.17 10.25 14.60
CA ALA A 27 5.24 9.73 15.60
C ALA A 27 4.24 8.73 15.00
N ILE A 28 3.69 9.02 13.82
CA ILE A 28 2.80 8.09 13.08
C ILE A 28 3.54 6.79 12.76
N CYS A 29 4.75 6.87 12.21
CA CYS A 29 5.54 5.69 11.86
C CYS A 29 5.83 4.81 13.09
N ARG A 30 6.16 5.42 14.24
CA ARG A 30 6.40 4.71 15.49
C ARG A 30 5.16 3.96 15.98
N ASP A 31 3.98 4.60 15.97
CA ASP A 31 2.71 3.93 16.33
C ASP A 31 2.39 2.75 15.41
N LEU A 32 2.58 2.91 14.10
CA LEU A 32 2.37 1.82 13.13
C LEU A 32 3.33 0.65 13.36
N GLN A 33 4.61 0.91 13.66
CA GLN A 33 5.59 -0.13 13.99
C GLN A 33 5.22 -0.86 15.29
N GLN A 34 4.76 -0.13 16.30
CA GLN A 34 4.31 -0.73 17.56
C GLN A 34 3.11 -1.65 17.33
N ARG A 35 2.08 -1.18 16.61
CA ARG A 35 0.92 -2.01 16.24
C ARG A 35 1.32 -3.24 15.43
N GLN A 36 2.31 -3.10 14.55
CA GLN A 36 2.84 -4.23 13.78
C GLN A 36 3.48 -5.27 14.71
N ALA A 37 4.27 -4.85 15.70
CA ALA A 37 4.88 -5.73 16.69
C ALA A 37 3.82 -6.43 17.57
N GLU A 38 2.78 -5.70 17.98
CA GLU A 38 1.68 -6.23 18.80
C GLU A 38 0.76 -7.20 18.04
N SER A 39 0.74 -7.14 16.70
CA SER A 39 -0.15 -7.97 15.87
C SER A 39 0.08 -9.48 15.97
N GLY A 40 1.20 -9.91 16.57
CA GLY A 40 1.62 -11.31 16.67
C GLY A 40 1.96 -11.95 15.32
N ARG A 41 1.95 -11.19 14.22
CA ARG A 41 2.28 -11.69 12.88
C ARG A 41 3.79 -11.77 12.70
N LYS A 42 4.26 -12.88 12.12
CA LYS A 42 5.67 -13.04 11.75
C LYS A 42 6.02 -12.13 10.57
N LEU A 43 6.87 -11.14 10.81
CA LEU A 43 7.49 -10.37 9.73
C LEU A 43 8.54 -11.25 9.02
N VAL A 44 8.45 -11.34 7.69
CA VAL A 44 9.40 -12.11 6.87
C VAL A 44 9.99 -11.23 5.78
N ALA A 45 11.31 -11.25 5.64
CA ALA A 45 12.02 -10.67 4.52
C ALA A 45 12.21 -11.75 3.44
N LEU A 46 11.55 -11.58 2.29
CA LEU A 46 11.73 -12.48 1.14
C LEU A 46 12.79 -11.89 0.20
N PRO A 47 13.69 -12.70 -0.39
CA PRO A 47 14.57 -12.21 -1.44
C PRO A 47 13.77 -11.66 -2.63
N PRO A 48 14.33 -10.71 -3.40
CA PRO A 48 13.68 -10.18 -4.59
C PRO A 48 13.25 -11.28 -5.57
N LYS A 49 12.03 -11.18 -6.12
CA LYS A 49 11.57 -12.08 -7.17
C LYS A 49 12.41 -11.87 -8.43
N ARG A 50 12.92 -12.94 -9.02
CA ARG A 50 13.58 -12.88 -10.33
C ARG A 50 12.58 -12.42 -11.39
N PRO A 51 12.95 -11.51 -12.29
CA PRO A 51 12.08 -11.12 -13.40
C PRO A 51 11.75 -12.36 -14.23
N LYS A 52 10.47 -12.60 -14.50
CA LYS A 52 10.06 -13.58 -15.48
C LYS A 52 10.46 -13.02 -16.84
N THR A 53 11.28 -13.75 -17.59
CA THR A 53 11.47 -13.45 -19.02
C THR A 53 10.09 -13.45 -19.67
N PRO A 54 9.68 -12.39 -20.40
CA PRO A 54 8.44 -12.45 -21.14
C PRO A 54 8.57 -13.62 -22.11
N SER A 55 7.74 -14.66 -21.94
CA SER A 55 7.50 -15.59 -23.03
C SER A 55 6.82 -14.76 -24.11
N THR A 56 7.57 -14.37 -25.13
CA THR A 56 7.05 -13.73 -26.33
C THR A 56 6.12 -14.73 -27.01
N THR A 57 4.85 -14.74 -26.60
CA THR A 57 3.77 -15.23 -27.44
C THR A 57 3.37 -14.06 -28.32
N PRO A 58 3.63 -14.09 -29.64
CA PRO A 58 3.13 -13.05 -30.52
C PRO A 58 1.60 -13.14 -30.55
N HIS A 59 0.92 -12.19 -29.91
CA HIS A 59 -0.51 -12.00 -30.13
C HIS A 59 -0.67 -11.07 -31.34
N GLN A 60 -0.71 -11.65 -32.53
CA GLN A 60 -1.25 -11.00 -33.72
C GLN A 60 -2.45 -11.78 -34.25
N ALA A 61 -3.44 -10.98 -34.66
CA ALA A 61 -4.43 -11.20 -35.71
C ALA A 61 -5.83 -11.71 -35.33
N GLY A 62 -6.83 -10.90 -35.74
CA GLY A 62 -8.25 -11.23 -35.91
C GLY A 62 -9.12 -10.82 -34.71
N VAL A 63 -10.17 -10.01 -34.83
CA VAL A 63 -11.17 -9.94 -35.91
C VAL A 63 -11.88 -8.57 -35.93
N GLU A 64 -11.88 -7.91 -37.08
CA GLU A 64 -13.08 -7.37 -37.75
C GLU A 64 -12.88 -7.58 -39.25
#